data_AF-A0A7W4KR60-F1
#
_entry.id   AF-A0A7W4KR60-F1
#
_cell.length_a   1.000
_cell.length_b   1.000
_cell.length_c   1.000
_cell.angle_alpha   90.00
_cell.angle_beta   90.00
_cell.angle_gamma   90.00
#
_symmetry.space_group_name_H-M   'P 1'
#
loop_
_entity.id
_entity.type
_entity.pdbx_description
1 polymer ?
#
loop_
_entity_poly.entity_id
_entity_poly.type
_entity_poly.pdbx_seq_one_letter_code
_entity_poly.pdbx_strand_id
1 'polypeptide(L)'
;LLNMLDIKGKIITTDAMGYQKDIAEKIQKQGGDYLFAVKGNQGRLNKAFEEKFPLKELNNPEHDSYAISEKSHGREEIRLHIVCDV
;
A
#
# COMPACT_ATOMS: atom_id res chain seq x y z
N LEU A 1 2.97 -9.19 -20.42
CA LEU A 1 4.16 -8.74 -19.67
C LEU A 1 4.31 -9.49 -18.35
N LEU A 2 3.38 -9.38 -17.39
CA LEU A 2 3.50 -10.06 -16.08
C LEU A 2 3.78 -11.58 -16.18
N ASN A 3 3.14 -12.29 -17.12
CA ASN A 3 3.34 -13.73 -17.32
C ASN A 3 4.75 -14.14 -17.81
N MET A 4 5.57 -13.17 -18.22
CA MET A 4 6.93 -13.40 -18.71
C MET A 4 7.99 -13.12 -17.65
N LEU A 5 7.58 -12.62 -16.48
CA LEU A 5 8.47 -12.28 -15.38
C LEU A 5 8.51 -13.44 -14.37
N ASP A 6 9.71 -13.78 -13.89
CA ASP A 6 9.86 -14.67 -12.73
C ASP A 6 9.62 -13.89 -11.45
N ILE A 7 8.41 -14.01 -10.91
CA ILE A 7 7.94 -13.20 -9.77
C ILE A 7 7.78 -14.01 -8.48
N LYS A 8 8.14 -15.30 -8.48
CA LYS A 8 7.97 -16.16 -7.31
C LYS A 8 8.86 -15.71 -6.15
N GLY A 9 8.26 -15.48 -4.99
CA GLY A 9 8.94 -14.97 -3.79
C GLY A 9 9.48 -13.55 -3.94
N LYS A 10 8.94 -12.76 -4.87
CA LYS A 10 9.28 -11.35 -5.08
C LYS A 10 8.09 -10.45 -4.74
N ILE A 11 8.38 -9.26 -4.23
CA ILE A 11 7.38 -8.21 -4.02
C ILE A 11 7.29 -7.37 -5.30
N ILE A 12 6.10 -7.30 -5.88
CA ILE A 12 5.79 -6.50 -7.06
C ILE A 12 5.16 -5.18 -6.62
N THR A 13 5.83 -4.07 -6.93
CA THR A 13 5.32 -2.72 -6.74
C THR A 13 4.86 -2.15 -8.08
N THR A 14 3.67 -1.54 -8.12
CA THR A 14 3.19 -0.81 -9.31
C THR A 14 2.57 0.51 -8.88
N ASP A 15 2.57 1.48 -9.79
CA ASP A 15 1.87 2.74 -9.57
C ASP A 15 0.34 2.52 -9.45
N ALA A 16 -0.35 3.55 -8.97
CA ALA A 16 -1.79 3.50 -8.76
C ALA A 16 -2.63 3.35 -10.05
N MET A 17 -2.02 3.47 -11.24
CA MET A 17 -2.70 3.15 -12.51
C MET A 17 -2.71 1.63 -12.79
N GLY A 18 -1.79 0.88 -12.19
CA GLY A 18 -1.73 -0.59 -12.22
C GLY A 18 -2.68 -1.30 -11.23
N TYR A 19 -3.55 -0.57 -10.53
CA TYR A 19 -4.52 -1.14 -9.59
C TYR A 19 -5.68 -1.83 -10.34
N GLN A 20 -5.42 -3.03 -10.86
CA GLN A 20 -6.43 -3.95 -11.35
C GLN A 20 -6.41 -5.20 -10.46
N LYS A 21 -7.59 -5.59 -9.95
CA LYS A 21 -7.76 -6.81 -9.13
C LYS A 21 -7.13 -8.03 -9.81
N ASP A 22 -7.29 -8.12 -11.13
CA ASP A 22 -6.74 -9.18 -11.96
C ASP A 22 -5.21 -9.26 -11.94
N ILE A 23 -4.52 -8.13 -11.72
CA ILE A 23 -3.05 -8.09 -11.59
C ILE A 23 -2.63 -8.64 -10.22
N ALA A 24 -3.27 -8.22 -9.14
CA ALA A 24 -3.03 -8.79 -7.79
C ALA A 24 -3.25 -10.31 -7.78
N GLU A 25 -4.39 -10.77 -8.34
CA GLU A 25 -4.70 -12.19 -8.41
C GLU A 25 -3.65 -12.97 -9.21
N LYS A 26 -3.12 -12.40 -10.32
CA LYS A 26 -2.07 -13.04 -11.10
C LYS A 26 -0.75 -13.12 -10.36
N ILE A 27 -0.37 -12.07 -9.62
CA ILE A 27 0.87 -12.06 -8.82
C ILE A 27 0.78 -13.16 -7.75
N GLN A 28 -0.33 -13.22 -7.01
CA GLN A 28 -0.55 -14.24 -5.99
C GLN A 28 -0.55 -15.66 -6.58
N LYS A 29 -1.22 -15.88 -7.71
CA LYS A 29 -1.26 -17.19 -8.40
C LYS A 29 0.12 -17.67 -8.86
N GLN A 30 1.04 -16.75 -9.18
CA GLN A 30 2.42 -17.08 -9.55
C GLN A 30 3.36 -17.18 -8.34
N GLY A 31 2.84 -17.01 -7.11
CA GLY A 31 3.61 -17.11 -5.88
C GLY A 31 4.46 -15.88 -5.58
N GLY A 32 4.11 -14.72 -6.14
CA GLY A 32 4.67 -13.44 -5.75
C GLY A 32 3.79 -12.69 -4.75
N ASP A 33 4.36 -11.68 -4.12
CA ASP A 33 3.70 -10.74 -3.22
C ASP A 33 3.53 -9.39 -3.92
N TYR A 34 2.66 -8.51 -3.41
CA TYR A 34 2.44 -7.20 -4.02
C TYR A 34 2.30 -6.08 -2.98
N LEU A 35 2.75 -4.88 -3.37
CA LEU A 35 2.56 -3.64 -2.63
C LEU A 35 1.92 -2.60 -3.57
N PHE A 36 0.63 -2.32 -3.37
CA PHE A 36 -0.16 -1.43 -4.21
C PHE A 36 -0.57 -0.16 -3.45
N ALA A 37 -0.46 0.99 -4.11
CA ALA A 37 -0.98 2.25 -3.58
C ALA A 37 -2.50 2.33 -3.80
N VAL A 38 -3.27 2.41 -2.72
CA VAL A 38 -4.72 2.65 -2.77
C VAL A 38 -4.98 4.15 -2.91
N LYS A 39 -5.71 4.55 -3.96
CA LYS A 39 -6.21 5.93 -4.11
C LYS A 39 -7.66 6.02 -3.62
N GLY A 40 -8.03 7.19 -3.08
CA GLY A 40 -9.37 7.44 -2.53
C GLY A 40 -10.52 7.34 -3.53
N ASN A 41 -10.24 7.28 -4.84
CA ASN A 41 -11.25 7.01 -5.86
C ASN A 41 -11.73 5.54 -5.88
N GLN A 42 -11.13 4.64 -5.09
CA GLN A 42 -11.51 3.25 -4.93
C GLN A 42 -12.48 3.07 -3.73
N GLY A 43 -13.74 3.52 -3.89
CA GLY A 43 -14.67 3.73 -2.76
C GLY A 43 -14.85 2.56 -1.78
N ARG A 44 -15.03 1.31 -2.24
CA ARG A 44 -15.17 0.16 -1.32
C ARG A 44 -13.90 -0.15 -0.54
N LEU A 45 -12.75 -0.06 -1.19
CA LEU A 45 -11.46 -0.38 -0.59
C LEU A 45 -11.02 0.73 0.37
N ASN A 46 -11.22 1.98 -0.03
CA ASN A 46 -10.98 3.12 0.83
C ASN A 46 -11.85 3.05 2.09
N LYS A 47 -13.14 2.69 1.97
CA LYS A 47 -14.01 2.46 3.13
C LYS A 47 -13.51 1.32 4.03
N ALA A 48 -13.15 0.17 3.46
CA ALA A 48 -12.60 -0.95 4.23
C ALA A 48 -11.27 -0.58 4.92
N PHE A 49 -10.46 0.26 4.29
CA PHE A 49 -9.21 0.76 4.87
C PHE A 49 -9.49 1.72 6.04
N GLU A 50 -10.44 2.65 5.90
CA GLU A 50 -10.84 3.55 6.99
C GLU A 50 -11.48 2.80 8.17
N GLU A 51 -12.24 1.73 7.91
CA GLU A 51 -12.84 0.88 8.95
C GLU A 51 -11.79 0.05 9.69
N LYS A 52 -10.83 -0.54 8.97
CA LYS A 52 -9.79 -1.39 9.57
C LYS A 52 -8.62 -0.59 10.16
N PHE A 53 -8.34 0.59 9.60
CA PHE A 53 -7.27 1.50 10.01
C PHE A 53 -7.84 2.92 10.13
N PRO A 54 -8.43 3.27 11.29
CA PRO A 54 -9.00 4.60 11.48
C PRO A 54 -7.91 5.65 11.33
N LEU A 55 -8.00 6.48 10.29
CA LEU A 55 -6.98 7.51 10.00
C LEU A 55 -6.75 8.47 11.19
N LYS A 56 -7.73 8.59 12.09
CA LYS A 56 -7.65 9.38 13.33
C LYS A 56 -6.68 8.79 14.36
N GLU A 57 -6.54 7.47 14.39
CA GLU A 57 -5.67 6.73 15.30
C GLU A 57 -4.23 6.67 14.80
N LEU A 58 -3.99 6.92 13.50
CA LEU A 58 -2.65 7.01 12.93
C LEU A 58 -1.79 8.13 13.55
N ASN A 59 -2.40 9.16 14.15
CA ASN A 59 -1.65 10.21 14.83
C ASN A 59 -1.12 9.79 16.21
N ASN A 60 -1.58 8.66 16.76
CA ASN A 60 -1.12 8.11 18.02
C ASN A 60 -1.20 6.57 17.99
N PRO A 61 -0.37 5.92 17.16
CA PRO A 61 -0.46 4.48 16.95
C PRO A 61 -0.06 3.72 18.22
N GLU A 62 -0.86 2.72 18.62
CA GLU A 62 -0.47 1.75 19.66
C GLU A 62 0.64 0.80 19.19
N HIS A 63 0.87 0.74 17.89
CA HIS A 63 1.83 -0.13 17.23
C HIS A 63 3.19 0.53 17.03
N ASP A 64 4.21 -0.31 16.82
CA ASP A 64 5.53 0.17 16.40
C ASP A 64 5.41 1.04 15.16
N SER A 65 5.88 2.27 15.28
CA SER A 65 5.69 3.30 14.27
C SER A 65 6.92 4.18 14.10
N TYR A 66 7.06 4.74 12.89
CA TYR A 66 8.13 5.66 12.53
C TYR A 66 7.60 6.75 11.61
N ALA A 67 7.75 8.01 12.04
CA ALA A 67 7.34 9.18 11.28
C ALA A 67 8.57 10.00 10.85
N ILE A 68 8.53 10.50 9.62
CA ILE A 68 9.52 11.43 9.07
C ILE A 68 8.80 12.57 8.37
N SER A 69 9.34 13.78 8.50
CA SER A 69 8.87 14.98 7.79
C SER A 69 10.01 15.54 6.97
N GLU A 70 9.79 15.73 5.67
CA GLU A 70 10.77 16.28 4.73
C GLU A 70 10.18 17.49 3.99
N LYS A 71 11.01 18.52 3.80
CA LYS A 71 10.69 19.68 2.95
C LYS A 71 11.57 19.65 1.72
N SER A 72 10.97 19.47 0.55
CA SER A 72 11.69 19.37 -0.73
C SER A 72 10.80 19.80 -1.89
N HIS A 73 11.38 20.44 -2.91
CA HIS A 73 10.67 20.89 -4.13
C HIS A 73 9.38 21.69 -3.84
N GLY A 74 9.38 22.52 -2.80
CA GLY A 74 8.20 23.32 -2.40
C GLY A 74 7.06 22.53 -1.75
N ARG A 75 7.30 21.27 -1.37
CA ARG A 75 6.33 20.43 -0.66
C ARG A 75 6.86 20.06 0.71
N GLU A 76 5.95 19.99 1.66
CA GLU A 76 6.17 19.35 2.96
C GLU A 76 5.51 17.98 2.91
N GLU A 77 6.31 16.94 3.05
CA GLU A 77 5.85 15.55 3.00
C GLU A 77 6.04 14.92 4.38
N ILE A 78 4.96 14.37 4.93
CA ILE A 78 4.97 13.62 6.18
C ILE A 78 4.72 12.15 5.82
N ARG A 79 5.66 11.27 6.15
CA ARG A 79 5.52 9.82 5.96
C ARG A 79 5.46 9.13 7.31
N LEU A 80 4.39 8.36 7.51
CA LEU A 80 4.18 7.55 8.70
C LEU A 80 4.19 6.06 8.32
N HIS A 81 5.03 5.29 8.99
CA HIS A 81 5.16 3.84 8.85
C HIS A 81 4.63 3.21 10.12
N ILE A 82 3.76 2.20 10.01
CA ILE A 82 3.17 1.47 11.14
C ILE A 82 3.25 -0.01 10.83
N VAL A 83 3.73 -0.81 11.78
CA VAL A 83 3.77 -2.27 11.70
C VAL A 83 2.66 -2.84 12.58
N CYS A 84 1.67 -3.51 11.98
CA CYS A 84 0.53 -4.09 12.67
C CYS A 84 0.36 -5.54 12.23
N ASP A 85 0.05 -6.44 13.17
CA ASP A 85 -0.37 -7.80 12.87
C ASP A 85 -1.84 -7.78 12.42
N VAL A 86 -2.10 -8.21 11.18
CA VAL A 86 -3.39 -8.02 10.46
C VAL A 86 -4.31 -9.24 10.52
#